data_AF-A0A2T0WHC7-F1
#
_entry.id   AF-A0A2T0WHC7-F1
#
_cell.length_a   1.000
_cell.length_b   1.000
_cell.length_c   1.000
_cell.angle_alpha   90.00
_cell.angle_beta   90.00
_cell.angle_gamma   90.00
#
_symmetry.space_group_name_H-M   'P 1'
#
loop_
_entity.id
_entity.type
_entity.pdbx_description
1 polymer ?
#
loop_
_entity_poly.entity_id
_entity_poly.type
_entity_poly.pdbx_seq_one_letter_code
_entity_poly.pdbx_strand_id
1 'polypeptide(L)'
;MRFKYKLGLALLAAGMIPIGVVSKLNLDDLEAFSRAEAIRTAESSLVQKGKFVSSYFDSMIDFGEVITARDELPTEIRTLIKNAGYLFKRDVETVPSEALKARYKHQADNTKSATPQAAAEWQKNLDPQTIALQELYIAQNTHPIGQKQLLDNANDGSSYSRLHAKIHPMYRQYLENYGFYDIFPDRAGTGTYRLFGVQRG
;
A
#
# COMPACT_ATOMS: atom_id res chain seq x y z
N MET A 1 -11.99 12.40 67.81
CA MET A 1 -12.68 12.18 66.52
C MET A 1 -13.46 10.87 66.58
N ARG A 2 -14.78 10.90 66.36
CA ARG A 2 -15.69 9.78 66.66
C ARG A 2 -15.33 8.54 65.81
N PHE A 3 -15.11 7.41 66.48
CA PHE A 3 -14.75 6.07 65.95
C PHE A 3 -15.45 5.70 64.63
N LYS A 4 -16.70 6.15 64.47
CA LYS A 4 -17.57 5.97 63.30
C LYS A 4 -16.94 6.45 61.98
N TYR A 5 -16.17 7.55 62.01
CA TYR A 5 -15.54 8.09 60.79
C TYR A 5 -14.29 7.31 60.37
N LYS A 6 -13.56 6.70 61.32
CA LYS A 6 -12.37 5.88 61.02
C LYS A 6 -12.75 4.55 60.36
N LEU A 7 -13.85 3.94 60.82
CA LEU A 7 -14.38 2.71 60.22
C LEU A 7 -14.91 2.95 58.80
N GLY A 8 -15.63 4.07 58.59
CA GLY A 8 -16.08 4.48 57.27
C GLY A 8 -14.94 4.72 56.29
N LEU A 9 -13.86 5.39 56.73
CA LEU A 9 -12.68 5.64 55.89
C LEU A 9 -11.92 4.34 55.54
N ALA A 10 -11.82 3.40 56.47
CA ALA A 10 -11.16 2.12 56.25
C ALA A 10 -11.89 1.23 55.24
N LEU A 11 -13.23 1.21 55.27
CA LEU A 11 -14.05 0.48 54.28
C LEU A 11 -13.98 1.11 52.89
N LEU A 12 -13.94 2.45 52.81
CA LEU A 12 -13.75 3.18 51.55
C LEU A 12 -12.38 2.88 50.92
N ALA A 13 -11.32 2.91 51.73
CA ALA A 13 -9.97 2.57 51.29
C ALA A 13 -9.88 1.11 50.82
N ALA A 14 -10.48 0.18 51.56
CA ALA A 14 -10.50 -1.25 51.21
C ALA A 14 -11.25 -1.53 49.90
N GLY A 15 -12.27 -0.74 49.55
CA GLY A 15 -12.99 -0.86 48.27
C GLY A 15 -12.27 -0.21 47.08
N MET A 16 -11.54 0.89 47.30
CA MET A 16 -10.84 1.60 46.23
C MET A 16 -9.56 0.90 45.76
N ILE A 17 -8.86 0.19 46.65
CA ILE A 17 -7.64 -0.54 46.31
C ILE A 17 -7.89 -1.59 45.21
N PRO A 18 -8.85 -2.53 45.32
CA PRO A 18 -9.11 -3.50 44.26
C PRO A 18 -9.62 -2.85 42.97
N ILE A 19 -10.40 -1.75 43.05
CA ILE A 19 -10.82 -0.99 41.85
C ILE A 19 -9.61 -0.37 41.15
N GLY A 20 -8.67 0.21 41.89
CA GLY A 20 -7.45 0.78 41.33
C GLY A 20 -6.56 -0.27 40.67
N VAL A 21 -6.43 -1.45 41.28
CA VAL A 21 -5.68 -2.58 40.70
C VAL A 21 -6.36 -3.09 39.43
N VAL A 22 -7.67 -3.34 39.46
CA VAL A 22 -8.45 -3.79 38.28
C VAL A 22 -8.43 -2.73 37.18
N SER A 23 -8.53 -1.44 37.51
CA SER A 23 -8.46 -0.35 36.53
C SER A 23 -7.08 -0.27 35.88
N LYS A 24 -6.00 -0.46 36.65
CA LYS A 24 -4.64 -0.47 36.12
C LYS A 24 -4.43 -1.66 35.18
N LEU A 25 -4.83 -2.87 35.58
CA LEU A 25 -4.75 -4.06 34.74
C LEU A 25 -5.52 -3.87 33.42
N ASN A 26 -6.74 -3.34 33.49
CA ASN A 26 -7.54 -3.06 32.28
C ASN A 26 -6.92 -1.96 31.40
N LEU A 27 -6.27 -0.93 31.97
CA LEU A 27 -5.63 0.12 31.18
C LEU A 27 -4.36 -0.38 30.48
N ASP A 28 -3.55 -1.20 31.16
CA ASP A 28 -2.36 -1.82 30.58
C ASP A 28 -2.78 -2.78 29.44
N ASP A 29 -3.84 -3.58 29.63
CA ASP A 29 -4.40 -4.46 28.62
C ASP A 29 -5.03 -3.69 27.44
N LEU A 30 -5.72 -2.58 27.70
CA LEU A 30 -6.32 -1.73 26.67
C LEU A 30 -5.26 -0.98 25.85
N GLU A 31 -4.18 -0.53 26.49
CA GLU A 31 -3.04 0.08 25.79
C GLU A 31 -2.30 -0.96 24.94
N ALA A 32 -2.05 -2.16 25.47
CA ALA A 32 -1.43 -3.26 24.72
C ALA A 32 -2.30 -3.68 23.52
N PHE A 33 -3.61 -3.82 23.73
CA PHE A 33 -4.57 -4.18 22.68
C PHE A 33 -4.68 -3.10 21.59
N SER A 34 -4.78 -1.82 21.98
CA SER A 34 -4.85 -0.71 21.02
C SER A 34 -3.54 -0.53 20.22
N ARG A 35 -2.38 -0.73 20.85
CA ARG A 35 -1.08 -0.76 20.16
C ARG A 35 -0.99 -1.93 19.19
N ALA A 36 -1.39 -3.13 19.59
CA ALA A 36 -1.39 -4.32 18.74
C ALA A 36 -2.31 -4.14 17.51
N GLU A 37 -3.51 -3.58 17.71
CA GLU A 37 -4.43 -3.32 16.62
C GLU A 37 -3.94 -2.19 15.69
N ALA A 38 -3.30 -1.15 16.24
CA ALA A 38 -2.67 -0.10 15.45
C ALA A 38 -1.52 -0.63 14.60
N ILE A 39 -0.69 -1.53 15.15
CA ILE A 39 0.40 -2.21 14.42
C ILE A 39 -0.19 -3.08 13.31
N ARG A 40 -1.20 -3.91 13.61
CA ARG A 40 -1.85 -4.78 12.62
C ARG A 40 -2.52 -4.01 11.48
N THR A 41 -3.18 -2.90 11.82
CA THR A 41 -3.78 -2.00 10.82
C THR A 41 -2.71 -1.32 9.98
N ALA A 42 -1.60 -0.92 10.59
CA ALA A 42 -0.47 -0.35 9.85
C ALA A 42 0.18 -1.37 8.92
N GLU A 43 0.48 -2.58 9.41
CA GLU A 43 1.05 -3.67 8.63
C GLU A 43 0.18 -4.05 7.43
N SER A 44 -1.11 -4.29 7.66
CA SER A 44 -2.06 -4.58 6.59
C SER A 44 -2.12 -3.45 5.56
N SER A 45 -2.17 -2.19 6.01
CA SER A 45 -2.15 -1.03 5.11
C SER A 45 -0.86 -0.92 4.29
N LEU A 46 0.28 -1.36 4.83
CA LEU A 46 1.58 -1.28 4.16
C LEU A 46 1.82 -2.45 3.19
N VAL A 47 1.40 -3.66 3.57
CA VAL A 47 1.32 -4.82 2.66
C VAL A 47 0.39 -4.50 1.50
N GLN A 48 -0.76 -3.88 1.79
CA GLN A 48 -1.66 -3.36 0.76
C GLN A 48 -0.91 -2.38 -0.13
N LYS A 49 -0.25 -1.34 0.39
CA LYS A 49 0.55 -0.40 -0.43
C LYS A 49 1.58 -1.10 -1.32
N GLY A 50 2.18 -2.20 -0.88
CA GLY A 50 3.07 -3.00 -1.73
C GLY A 50 2.34 -3.58 -2.95
N LYS A 51 1.14 -4.13 -2.75
CA LYS A 51 0.27 -4.66 -3.80
C LYS A 51 -0.36 -3.57 -4.69
N PHE A 52 -0.36 -2.30 -4.28
CA PHE A 52 -0.92 -1.21 -5.10
C PHE A 52 -0.20 -1.10 -6.44
N VAL A 53 1.10 -1.40 -6.46
CA VAL A 53 1.88 -1.32 -7.68
C VAL A 53 1.31 -2.29 -8.72
N SER A 54 1.20 -3.57 -8.42
CA SER A 54 0.58 -4.54 -9.34
C SER A 54 -0.87 -4.21 -9.67
N SER A 55 -1.70 -3.86 -8.67
CA SER A 55 -3.10 -3.50 -8.92
C SER A 55 -3.27 -2.26 -9.81
N TYR A 56 -2.35 -1.29 -9.75
CA TYR A 56 -2.34 -0.13 -10.64
C TYR A 56 -2.14 -0.55 -12.09
N PHE A 57 -1.19 -1.46 -12.33
CA PHE A 57 -0.96 -1.98 -13.68
C PHE A 57 -2.10 -2.86 -14.17
N ASP A 58 -2.70 -3.68 -13.30
CA ASP A 58 -3.88 -4.46 -13.65
C ASP A 58 -5.03 -3.53 -14.08
N SER A 59 -5.29 -2.46 -13.33
CA SER A 59 -6.30 -1.45 -13.70
C SER A 59 -5.99 -0.76 -15.03
N MET A 60 -4.72 -0.53 -15.35
CA MET A 60 -4.30 0.03 -16.64
C MET A 60 -4.56 -0.94 -17.79
N ILE A 61 -4.31 -2.24 -17.59
CA ILE A 61 -4.61 -3.28 -18.58
C ILE A 61 -6.12 -3.39 -18.78
N ASP A 62 -6.90 -3.44 -17.70
CA ASP A 62 -8.36 -3.45 -17.74
C ASP A 62 -8.92 -2.21 -18.46
N PHE A 63 -8.37 -1.03 -18.17
CA PHE A 63 -8.70 0.19 -18.89
C PHE A 63 -8.39 0.06 -20.37
N GLY A 64 -7.20 -0.47 -20.71
CA GLY A 64 -6.82 -0.85 -22.06
C GLY A 64 -7.85 -1.75 -22.73
N GLU A 65 -8.33 -2.80 -22.07
CA GLU A 65 -9.37 -3.68 -22.60
C GLU A 65 -10.70 -2.95 -22.85
N VAL A 66 -11.13 -2.08 -21.93
CA VAL A 66 -12.39 -1.33 -22.05
C VAL A 66 -12.33 -0.30 -23.17
N ILE A 67 -11.23 0.45 -23.31
CA ILE A 67 -11.07 1.46 -24.37
C ILE A 67 -10.79 0.82 -25.73
N THR A 68 -10.13 -0.35 -25.78
CA THR A 68 -9.84 -1.07 -27.02
C THR A 68 -11.06 -1.74 -27.65
N ALA A 69 -12.12 -1.98 -26.87
CA ALA A 69 -13.38 -2.53 -27.35
C ALA A 69 -14.13 -1.59 -28.32
N ARG A 70 -13.68 -0.33 -28.49
CA ARG A 70 -14.32 0.70 -29.33
C ARG A 70 -13.60 1.01 -30.66
N ASP A 71 -12.65 0.17 -31.09
CA ASP A 71 -12.23 0.02 -32.50
C ASP A 71 -11.14 0.95 -33.09
N GLU A 72 -10.15 1.43 -32.31
CA GLU A 72 -9.09 2.32 -32.86
C GLU A 72 -7.63 1.91 -32.60
N LEU A 73 -7.36 0.82 -31.85
CA LEU A 73 -5.98 0.41 -31.57
C LEU A 73 -5.44 -0.64 -32.54
N PRO A 74 -4.17 -0.53 -33.00
CA PRO A 74 -3.56 -1.54 -33.86
C PRO A 74 -3.63 -2.94 -33.25
N THR A 75 -3.84 -3.96 -34.08
CA THR A 75 -3.98 -5.37 -33.64
C THR A 75 -2.82 -5.85 -32.76
N GLU A 76 -1.61 -5.33 -33.00
CA GLU A 76 -0.44 -5.56 -32.15
C GLU A 76 -0.66 -5.17 -30.68
N ILE A 77 -1.27 -4.00 -30.44
CA ILE A 77 -1.54 -3.50 -29.09
C ILE A 77 -2.58 -4.35 -28.40
N ARG A 78 -3.64 -4.74 -29.11
CA ARG A 78 -4.68 -5.64 -28.59
C ARG A 78 -4.11 -7.00 -28.20
N THR A 79 -3.23 -7.57 -29.03
CA THR A 79 -2.55 -8.83 -28.73
C THR A 79 -1.59 -8.71 -27.54
N LEU A 80 -0.90 -7.57 -27.40
CA LEU A 80 -0.04 -7.32 -26.25
C LEU A 80 -0.85 -7.19 -24.94
N ILE A 81 -1.96 -6.45 -24.94
CA ILE A 81 -2.86 -6.29 -23.79
C ILE A 81 -3.40 -7.65 -23.32
N LYS A 82 -3.97 -8.44 -24.23
CA LYS A 82 -4.52 -9.77 -23.93
C LYS A 82 -3.49 -10.73 -23.33
N ASN A 83 -2.22 -10.56 -23.66
CA ASN A 83 -1.13 -11.42 -23.19
C ASN A 83 -0.30 -10.78 -22.08
N ALA A 84 -0.67 -9.59 -21.58
CA ALA A 84 0.14 -8.82 -20.63
C ALA A 84 0.53 -9.64 -19.40
N GLY A 85 -0.43 -10.35 -18.79
CA GLY A 85 -0.18 -11.20 -17.63
C GLY A 85 0.77 -12.38 -17.90
N TYR A 86 0.77 -12.93 -19.13
CA TYR A 86 1.69 -14.01 -19.52
C TYR A 86 3.08 -13.49 -19.89
N LEU A 87 3.14 -12.41 -20.68
CA LEU A 87 4.38 -11.74 -21.08
C LEU A 87 5.19 -11.28 -19.87
N PHE A 88 4.49 -10.84 -18.83
CA PHE A 88 5.10 -10.42 -17.58
C PHE A 88 5.73 -11.59 -16.79
N LYS A 89 5.04 -12.73 -16.70
CA LYS A 89 5.57 -13.96 -16.07
C LYS A 89 6.81 -14.51 -16.76
N ARG A 90 6.96 -14.25 -18.06
CA ARG A 90 8.04 -14.81 -18.88
C ARG A 90 9.29 -13.93 -18.90
N ASP A 91 9.11 -12.61 -18.93
CA ASP A 91 10.18 -11.68 -19.25
C ASP A 91 10.75 -10.93 -18.03
N VAL A 92 10.07 -10.96 -16.88
CA VAL A 92 10.46 -10.19 -15.69
C VAL A 92 10.79 -11.12 -14.53
N GLU A 93 12.05 -11.53 -14.46
CA GLU A 93 12.68 -12.11 -13.27
C GLU A 93 13.69 -11.10 -12.73
N THR A 94 13.37 -10.42 -11.63
CA THR A 94 14.31 -9.48 -11.00
C THR A 94 14.57 -9.88 -9.56
N VAL A 95 15.85 -9.89 -9.18
CA VAL A 95 16.26 -9.96 -7.78
C VAL A 95 16.09 -8.56 -7.15
N PRO A 96 15.54 -8.43 -5.92
CA PRO A 96 15.44 -7.15 -5.23
C PRO A 96 16.80 -6.45 -5.16
N SER A 97 16.91 -5.24 -5.68
CA SER A 97 18.15 -4.47 -5.62
C SER A 97 18.37 -3.82 -4.24
N GLU A 98 19.59 -3.34 -4.01
CA GLU A 98 19.88 -2.51 -2.85
C GLU A 98 19.05 -1.21 -2.84
N ALA A 99 18.65 -0.69 -4.00
CA ALA A 99 17.79 0.49 -4.08
C ALA A 99 16.38 0.19 -3.55
N LEU A 100 15.81 -0.97 -3.90
CA LEU A 100 14.49 -1.37 -3.38
C LEU A 100 14.56 -1.65 -1.87
N LYS A 101 15.62 -2.32 -1.40
CA LYS A 101 15.84 -2.51 0.04
C LYS A 101 15.95 -1.17 0.78
N ALA A 102 16.68 -0.21 0.22
CA ALA A 102 16.80 1.14 0.78
C ALA A 102 15.46 1.88 0.82
N ARG A 103 14.60 1.72 -0.20
CA ARG A 103 13.22 2.25 -0.20
C ARG A 103 12.40 1.66 0.95
N TYR A 104 12.43 0.35 1.12
CA TYR A 104 11.72 -0.33 2.21
C TYR A 104 12.25 0.08 3.59
N LYS A 105 13.56 0.23 3.73
CA LYS A 105 14.17 0.76 4.95
C LYS A 105 13.71 2.19 5.23
N HIS A 106 13.77 3.07 4.23
CA HIS A 106 13.27 4.44 4.37
C HIS A 106 11.79 4.47 4.77
N GLN A 107 10.96 3.59 4.21
CA GLN A 107 9.55 3.49 4.60
C GLN A 107 9.38 3.02 6.04
N ALA A 108 10.18 2.03 6.49
CA ALA A 108 10.18 1.57 7.87
C ALA A 108 10.61 2.67 8.85
N ASP A 109 11.70 3.38 8.54
CA ASP A 109 12.23 4.46 9.38
C ASP A 109 11.22 5.63 9.51
N ASN A 110 10.37 5.86 8.51
CA ASN A 110 9.33 6.89 8.52
C ASN A 110 7.94 6.40 9.01
N THR A 111 7.83 5.13 9.42
CA THR A 111 6.58 4.55 9.92
C THR A 111 6.65 4.42 11.42
N LYS A 112 5.88 5.25 12.15
CA LYS A 112 5.92 5.30 13.64
C LYS A 112 5.69 3.96 14.34
N SER A 113 4.95 3.05 13.72
CA SER A 113 4.60 1.73 14.26
C SER A 113 5.40 0.58 13.65
N ALA A 114 6.44 0.86 12.85
CA ALA A 114 7.23 -0.19 12.21
C ALA A 114 8.16 -0.87 13.22
N THR A 115 8.15 -2.20 13.21
CA THR A 115 9.15 -3.03 13.90
C THR A 115 10.48 -2.99 13.14
N PRO A 116 11.61 -3.36 13.78
CA PRO A 116 12.89 -3.51 13.08
C PRO A 116 12.85 -4.49 11.90
N GLN A 117 11.90 -5.45 11.90
CA GLN A 117 11.71 -6.45 10.86
C GLN A 117 10.66 -6.06 9.81
N ALA A 118 9.94 -4.96 10.00
CA ALA A 118 8.78 -4.60 9.19
C ALA A 118 9.09 -4.53 7.68
N ALA A 119 10.26 -3.99 7.32
CA ALA A 119 10.70 -3.92 5.92
C ALA A 119 10.78 -5.31 5.24
N ALA A 120 11.22 -6.34 5.97
CA ALA A 120 11.28 -7.71 5.47
C ALA A 120 9.89 -8.37 5.47
N GLU A 121 9.09 -8.10 6.50
CA GLU A 121 7.73 -8.65 6.63
C GLU A 121 6.79 -8.14 5.54
N TRP A 122 6.86 -6.86 5.16
CA TRP A 122 6.04 -6.30 4.09
C TRP A 122 6.32 -6.92 2.72
N GLN A 123 7.53 -7.43 2.50
CA GLN A 123 7.93 -8.11 1.27
C GLN A 123 7.56 -9.59 1.27
N LYS A 124 7.52 -10.24 2.43
CA LYS A 124 7.37 -11.69 2.58
C LYS A 124 6.14 -12.28 1.87
N ASN A 125 5.05 -11.52 1.81
CA ASN A 125 3.77 -11.96 1.24
C ASN A 125 3.47 -11.33 -0.13
N LEU A 126 4.46 -10.65 -0.73
CA LEU A 126 4.34 -10.16 -2.11
C LEU A 126 4.78 -11.26 -3.05
N ASP A 127 4.05 -11.42 -4.15
CA ASP A 127 4.49 -12.29 -5.22
C ASP A 127 5.76 -11.70 -5.88
N PRO A 128 6.62 -12.53 -6.48
CA PRO A 128 7.85 -12.07 -7.13
C PRO A 128 7.62 -11.00 -8.19
N GLN A 129 6.44 -10.99 -8.81
CA GLN A 129 6.13 -10.06 -9.87
C GLN A 129 5.82 -8.66 -9.30
N THR A 130 5.06 -8.56 -8.22
CA THR A 130 4.88 -7.30 -7.49
C THR A 130 6.22 -6.70 -7.04
N ILE A 131 7.14 -7.54 -6.56
CA ILE A 131 8.49 -7.12 -6.18
C ILE A 131 9.24 -6.57 -7.40
N ALA A 132 9.14 -7.23 -8.55
CA ALA A 132 9.81 -6.79 -9.78
C ALA A 132 9.26 -5.46 -10.32
N LEU A 133 7.96 -5.21 -10.22
CA LEU A 133 7.38 -3.93 -10.62
C LEU A 133 7.83 -2.79 -9.73
N GLN A 134 7.94 -3.05 -8.43
CA GLN A 134 8.48 -2.05 -7.51
C GLN A 134 9.95 -1.77 -7.78
N GLU A 135 10.74 -2.78 -8.11
CA GLU A 135 12.12 -2.59 -8.54
C GLU A 135 12.20 -1.65 -9.76
N LEU A 136 11.50 -2.00 -10.84
CA LEU A 136 11.55 -1.28 -12.11
C LEU A 136 10.94 0.12 -12.04
N TYR A 137 9.77 0.27 -11.41
CA TYR A 137 8.96 1.49 -11.51
C TYR A 137 8.98 2.38 -10.26
N ILE A 138 9.55 1.91 -9.14
CA ILE A 138 9.64 2.68 -7.88
C ILE A 138 11.10 2.87 -7.43
N ALA A 139 11.90 1.81 -7.43
CA ALA A 139 13.28 1.88 -6.95
C ALA A 139 14.21 2.51 -7.99
N GLN A 140 14.13 2.08 -9.25
CA GLN A 140 14.96 2.58 -10.35
C GLN A 140 14.41 3.84 -11.01
N ASN A 141 13.23 4.28 -10.59
CA ASN A 141 12.58 5.47 -11.12
C ASN A 141 13.36 6.73 -10.71
N THR A 142 13.91 7.44 -11.70
CA THR A 142 14.73 8.64 -11.52
C THR A 142 13.90 9.92 -11.38
N HIS A 143 12.58 9.86 -11.58
CA HIS A 143 11.70 11.01 -11.40
C HIS A 143 11.60 11.42 -9.92
N PRO A 144 11.33 12.71 -9.64
CA PRO A 144 11.11 13.21 -8.28
C PRO A 144 10.01 12.45 -7.53
N ILE A 145 10.06 12.50 -6.20
CA ILE A 145 8.99 11.97 -5.35
C ILE A 145 7.66 12.62 -5.74
N GLY A 146 6.60 11.81 -5.90
CA GLY A 146 5.29 12.26 -6.39
C GLY A 146 5.16 12.31 -7.91
N GLN A 147 6.22 12.00 -8.66
CA GLN A 147 6.25 11.97 -10.13
C GLN A 147 6.56 10.58 -10.70
N LYS A 148 6.36 9.52 -9.90
CA LYS A 148 6.63 8.13 -10.29
C LYS A 148 5.90 7.73 -11.59
N GLN A 149 4.70 8.26 -11.78
CA GLN A 149 3.86 8.08 -12.97
C GLN A 149 4.40 8.74 -14.23
N LEU A 150 5.54 9.44 -14.20
CA LEU A 150 6.14 9.95 -15.44
C LEU A 150 7.03 8.92 -16.14
N LEU A 151 7.37 7.81 -15.47
CA LEU A 151 8.18 6.76 -16.05
C LEU A 151 7.34 5.89 -16.98
N ASP A 152 7.40 6.17 -18.27
CA ASP A 152 6.66 5.40 -19.28
C ASP A 152 7.33 4.04 -19.58
N ASN A 153 8.65 3.91 -19.44
CA ASN A 153 9.38 2.68 -19.76
C ASN A 153 10.54 2.46 -18.79
N ALA A 154 10.62 1.28 -18.18
CA ALA A 154 11.74 0.90 -17.32
C ALA A 154 13.03 0.56 -18.10
N ASN A 155 12.95 0.44 -19.43
CA ASN A 155 14.07 0.10 -20.34
C ASN A 155 14.77 -1.23 -20.01
N ASP A 156 14.06 -2.17 -19.40
CA ASP A 156 14.52 -3.53 -19.08
C ASP A 156 14.46 -4.49 -20.28
N GLY A 157 13.91 -4.05 -21.41
CA GLY A 157 13.74 -4.87 -22.61
C GLY A 157 12.59 -5.89 -22.51
N SER A 158 11.81 -5.90 -21.43
CA SER A 158 10.68 -6.81 -21.29
C SER A 158 9.52 -6.40 -22.19
N SER A 159 8.72 -7.38 -22.61
CA SER A 159 7.47 -7.10 -23.32
C SER A 159 6.50 -6.26 -22.47
N TYR A 160 6.61 -6.40 -21.15
CA TYR A 160 5.84 -5.64 -20.19
C TYR A 160 6.15 -4.14 -20.26
N SER A 161 7.42 -3.73 -20.16
CA SER A 161 7.77 -2.31 -20.22
C SER A 161 7.49 -1.68 -21.57
N ARG A 162 7.59 -2.46 -22.66
CA ARG A 162 7.12 -2.02 -23.98
C ARG A 162 5.61 -1.77 -24.03
N LEU A 163 4.82 -2.58 -23.34
CA LEU A 163 3.38 -2.41 -23.26
C LEU A 163 3.02 -1.19 -22.41
N HIS A 164 3.65 -1.08 -21.23
CA HIS A 164 3.50 0.05 -20.33
C HIS A 164 3.76 1.37 -21.05
N ALA A 165 4.86 1.47 -21.81
CA ALA A 165 5.21 2.66 -22.58
C ALA A 165 4.15 3.11 -23.59
N LYS A 166 3.28 2.21 -24.04
CA LYS A 166 2.22 2.51 -25.01
C LYS A 166 0.90 2.89 -24.34
N ILE A 167 0.55 2.23 -23.23
CA ILE A 167 -0.77 2.40 -22.59
C ILE A 167 -0.73 3.46 -21.49
N HIS A 168 0.35 3.49 -20.71
CA HIS A 168 0.46 4.36 -19.54
C HIS A 168 0.31 5.85 -19.86
N PRO A 169 0.82 6.40 -20.99
CA PRO A 169 0.54 7.79 -21.35
C PRO A 169 -0.95 8.09 -21.53
N MET A 170 -1.70 7.20 -22.18
CA MET A 170 -3.14 7.33 -22.39
C MET A 170 -3.90 7.23 -21.06
N TYR A 171 -3.50 6.26 -20.23
CA TYR A 171 -4.08 6.08 -18.90
C TYR A 171 -3.82 7.28 -17.99
N ARG A 172 -2.58 7.77 -17.93
CA ARG A 172 -2.21 9.00 -17.23
C ARG A 172 -3.04 10.19 -17.70
N GLN A 173 -3.17 10.40 -19.01
CA GLN A 173 -3.97 11.50 -19.55
C GLN A 173 -5.45 11.38 -19.17
N TYR A 174 -6.00 10.16 -19.19
CA TYR A 174 -7.34 9.91 -18.69
C TYR A 174 -7.46 10.30 -17.21
N LEU A 175 -6.54 9.86 -16.37
CA LEU A 175 -6.53 10.21 -14.94
C LEU A 175 -6.45 11.72 -14.72
N GLU A 176 -5.56 12.42 -15.43
CA GLU A 176 -5.40 13.87 -15.34
C GLU A 176 -6.68 14.62 -15.78
N ASN A 177 -7.30 14.21 -16.88
CA ASN A 177 -8.50 14.84 -17.43
C ASN A 177 -9.71 14.76 -16.50
N TYR A 178 -9.83 13.68 -15.73
CA TYR A 178 -10.92 13.47 -14.78
C TYR A 178 -10.54 13.83 -13.33
N GLY A 179 -9.37 14.47 -13.13
CA GLY A 179 -8.93 14.95 -11.82
C GLY A 179 -8.45 13.87 -10.86
N PHE A 180 -8.13 12.68 -11.36
CA PHE A 180 -7.57 11.57 -10.60
C PHE A 180 -6.05 11.72 -10.54
N TYR A 181 -5.55 12.42 -9.54
CA TYR A 181 -4.13 12.38 -9.23
C TYR A 181 -3.94 11.33 -8.13
N ASP A 182 -3.27 10.23 -8.48
CA ASP A 182 -2.94 9.10 -7.59
C ASP A 182 -4.14 8.16 -7.29
N ILE A 183 -4.22 7.04 -8.03
CA ILE A 183 -5.16 5.97 -7.70
C ILE A 183 -4.61 5.23 -6.48
N PHE A 184 -5.28 5.40 -5.35
CA PHE A 184 -5.06 4.61 -4.15
C PHE A 184 -6.27 3.66 -3.96
N PRO A 185 -6.11 2.33 -4.06
CA PRO A 185 -7.11 1.40 -3.55
C PRO A 185 -7.62 1.80 -2.16
N ASP A 186 -8.94 1.74 -2.00
CA ASP A 186 -9.59 1.92 -0.70
C ASP A 186 -9.04 0.86 0.28
N ARG A 187 -8.82 1.25 1.54
CA ARG A 187 -8.44 0.37 2.66
C ARG A 187 -9.40 -0.80 2.90
N ALA A 188 -10.57 -0.85 2.28
CA ALA A 188 -11.64 -1.78 2.60
C ALA A 188 -11.55 -3.18 1.97
N GLY A 189 -10.56 -3.51 1.13
CA GLY A 189 -10.42 -4.88 0.58
C GLY A 189 -11.60 -5.36 -0.28
N THR A 190 -12.53 -4.46 -0.63
CA THR A 190 -13.78 -4.73 -1.34
C THR A 190 -13.68 -4.61 -2.86
N GLY A 191 -12.47 -4.44 -3.42
CA GLY A 191 -12.28 -4.19 -4.86
C GLY A 191 -12.76 -2.81 -5.32
N THR A 192 -13.07 -1.92 -4.39
CA THR A 192 -13.43 -0.52 -4.65
C THR A 192 -12.17 0.36 -4.64
N TYR A 193 -11.90 1.04 -5.74
CA TYR A 193 -10.85 2.06 -5.81
C TYR A 193 -11.41 3.38 -5.28
N ARG A 194 -10.77 3.99 -4.27
CA ARG A 194 -11.12 5.36 -3.86
C ARG A 194 -10.34 6.33 -4.72
N LEU A 195 -11.05 6.91 -5.67
CA LEU A 195 -10.55 8.01 -6.49
C LEU A 195 -10.49 9.26 -5.60
N PHE A 196 -9.30 9.70 -5.21
CA PHE A 196 -9.12 11.00 -4.58
C PHE A 196 -9.21 12.07 -5.67
N GLY A 197 -10.43 12.54 -5.93
CA GLY A 197 -10.63 13.74 -6.73
C GLY A 197 -10.23 14.97 -5.92
N VAL A 198 -9.20 15.69 -6.35
CA VAL A 198 -9.04 17.08 -5.92
C VAL A 198 -10.03 17.88 -6.74
N GLN A 199 -11.16 18.25 -6.13
CA GLN A 199 -12.00 19.33 -6.65
C GLN A 199 -11.11 20.57 -6.70
N ARG A 200 -10.62 20.94 -7.90
CA ARG A 200 -10.00 22.24 -8.10
C ARG A 200 -11.10 23.28 -7.89
N GLY A 201 -10.91 24.12 -6.87
CA GLY A 201 -11.59 25.41 -6.78
C GLY A 201 -11.12 26.34 -7.88
#